data_AF-A0A8H2ZG74-F1
#
_entry.id   AF-A0A8H2ZG74-F1
#
_cell.length_a   1.000
_cell.length_b   1.000
_cell.length_c   1.000
_cell.angle_alpha   90.00
_cell.angle_beta   90.00
_cell.angle_gamma   90.00
#
_symmetry.space_group_name_H-M   'P 1'
#
loop_
_entity.id
_entity.type
_entity.pdbx_description
1 polymer ?
#
loop_
_entity_poly.entity_id
_entity_poly.type
_entity_poly.pdbx_seq_one_letter_code
_entity_poly.pdbx_strand_id
1 'polypeptide(L)'
;MAPKRKENETPKNRSSKKLKLDNKTIVTKKKNTKKTHILVKPKKTLRVDTKILNHSICVPTTILKNCTNLDQITHIVYQIAKAATIFNVGELVILELGDRKTKQNSDDKQRLSDSMLIASLLQYFVTPPYLVKSVFKKQYMKYFVAAEKLPRLTALPFMRHYNEDEGRYREGLAVRMENPSNKSTKEYKQTKYINIGKDELLSLKTQLVPTNVRVTVDAVERKVVSPVEAYGDFVGAQSSFGYHVRVTKNFGSIFTDCSFPNGYSQCIWANSGDFFYDEQEKKYSKVETKVPRITKIVKPETNENDSSTTTQPANLLIVFGKWYDIKKSFDESKDQFEGCDGAHQFFDGQIEMPGASPQGNICIEDSCMITLSVLDAME
;
A
#
# COMPACT_ATOMS: atom_id res chain seq x y z
N MET A 1 35.34 -21.09 35.80
CA MET A 1 36.66 -20.77 35.22
C MET A 1 36.65 -19.34 34.70
N ALA A 2 37.42 -18.47 35.35
CA ALA A 2 38.00 -17.25 34.81
C ALA A 2 39.40 -17.17 35.44
N PRO A 3 40.44 -16.72 34.70
CA PRO A 3 40.96 -15.40 35.03
C PRO A 3 41.56 -14.57 33.86
N LYS A 4 41.27 -13.26 33.95
CA LYS A 4 42.09 -12.03 33.85
C LYS A 4 43.30 -11.88 32.89
N ARG A 5 43.23 -10.73 32.18
CA ARG A 5 44.25 -9.89 31.51
C ARG A 5 45.64 -9.82 32.17
N LYS A 6 46.67 -9.63 31.32
CA LYS A 6 47.85 -8.77 31.58
C LYS A 6 48.16 -7.88 30.37
N GLU A 7 48.48 -6.62 30.66
CA GLU A 7 48.90 -5.55 29.75
C GLU A 7 50.42 -5.53 29.53
N ASN A 8 50.79 -4.81 28.46
CA ASN A 8 52.05 -4.12 28.16
C ASN A 8 53.27 -4.93 27.69
N GLU A 9 53.72 -4.58 26.47
CA GLU A 9 55.13 -4.31 26.19
C GLU A 9 55.30 -3.51 24.87
N THR A 10 55.86 -2.31 24.99
CA THR A 10 56.70 -1.64 23.96
C THR A 10 58.08 -1.47 24.63
N PRO A 11 59.23 -1.60 23.94
CA PRO A 11 59.76 -0.41 23.23
C PRO A 11 60.80 -0.63 22.09
N LYS A 12 61.02 0.45 21.31
CA LYS A 12 62.27 0.90 20.64
C LYS A 12 62.81 0.00 19.49
N ASN A 13 63.50 0.45 18.44
CA ASN A 13 64.15 1.70 18.06
C ASN A 13 64.50 1.55 16.56
N ARG A 14 64.44 2.60 15.74
CA ARG A 14 65.38 2.69 14.59
C ARG A 14 65.74 4.14 14.29
N SER A 15 67.04 4.37 14.40
CA SER A 15 67.75 5.63 14.28
C SER A 15 67.78 6.19 12.86
N SER A 16 67.81 7.51 12.82
CA SER A 16 68.10 8.44 11.73
C SER A 16 69.28 8.08 10.81
N LYS A 17 69.07 8.26 9.50
CA LYS A 17 70.08 8.80 8.57
C LYS A 17 69.38 9.72 7.54
N LYS A 18 69.72 11.01 7.63
CA LYS A 18 69.42 12.09 6.66
C LYS A 18 70.16 11.79 5.34
N LEU A 19 69.55 12.07 4.18
CA LEU A 19 70.26 12.56 2.97
C LEU A 19 69.27 13.11 1.93
N LYS A 20 69.34 14.43 1.79
CA LYS A 20 69.25 15.30 0.59
C LYS A 20 68.02 15.28 -0.32
N LEU A 21 67.50 16.50 -0.45
CA LEU A 21 66.54 17.04 -1.40
C LEU A 21 67.15 17.07 -2.81
N ASP A 22 66.49 16.44 -3.78
CA ASP A 22 66.70 16.71 -5.21
C ASP A 22 65.35 16.97 -5.87
N ASN A 23 65.20 18.20 -6.36
CA ASN A 23 64.07 18.67 -7.15
C ASN A 23 64.05 17.94 -8.49
N LYS A 24 63.08 17.05 -8.70
CA LYS A 24 62.65 16.64 -10.04
C LYS A 24 61.16 16.84 -10.20
N THR A 25 60.86 17.79 -11.09
CA THR A 25 59.59 18.18 -11.68
C THR A 25 58.74 16.96 -12.05
N ILE A 26 57.76 16.63 -11.20
CA ILE A 26 56.71 15.68 -11.56
C ILE A 26 55.61 16.48 -12.27
N VAL A 27 55.56 16.27 -13.58
CA VAL A 27 54.46 16.64 -14.46
C VAL A 27 53.14 16.19 -13.81
N THR A 28 52.32 17.16 -13.44
CA THR A 28 50.96 16.97 -12.93
C THR A 28 50.08 16.39 -14.03
N LYS A 29 50.04 15.05 -14.13
CA LYS A 29 48.90 14.36 -14.74
C LYS A 29 47.67 14.69 -13.89
N LYS A 30 46.86 15.65 -14.36
CA LYS A 30 45.49 15.89 -13.89
C LYS A 30 44.76 14.54 -13.92
N LYS A 31 44.64 13.90 -12.75
CA LYS A 31 43.62 12.90 -12.51
C LYS A 31 42.29 13.65 -12.64
N ASN A 32 41.59 13.43 -13.75
CA ASN A 32 40.18 13.74 -13.87
C ASN A 32 39.46 12.94 -12.76
N THR A 33 39.29 13.58 -11.61
CA THR A 33 38.24 13.23 -10.66
C THR A 33 36.94 13.34 -11.43
N LYS A 34 36.39 12.20 -11.84
CA LYS A 34 35.01 12.09 -12.30
C LYS A 34 34.16 12.68 -11.19
N LYS A 35 33.75 13.94 -11.34
CA LYS A 35 32.69 14.53 -10.53
C LYS A 35 31.50 13.60 -10.72
N THR A 36 31.14 12.89 -9.66
CA THR A 36 29.84 12.24 -9.58
C THR A 36 28.81 13.35 -9.78
N HIS A 37 28.20 13.40 -10.98
CA HIS A 37 27.05 14.25 -11.23
C HIS A 37 25.93 13.73 -10.31
N ILE A 38 25.80 14.31 -9.13
CA ILE A 38 24.59 14.21 -8.33
C ILE A 38 23.55 14.98 -9.14
N LEU A 39 22.65 14.26 -9.82
CA LEU A 39 21.55 14.89 -10.52
C LEU A 39 20.66 15.58 -9.48
N VAL A 40 20.65 16.90 -9.49
CA VAL A 40 19.77 17.70 -8.62
C VAL A 40 18.38 17.66 -9.23
N LYS A 41 17.49 16.85 -8.65
CA LYS A 41 16.07 16.81 -9.01
C LYS A 41 15.40 18.13 -8.59
N PRO A 42 14.51 18.71 -9.42
CA PRO A 42 13.79 19.92 -9.02
C PRO A 42 12.93 19.61 -7.79
N LYS A 43 13.03 20.46 -6.76
CA LYS A 43 12.18 20.36 -5.56
C LYS A 43 10.83 21.02 -5.84
N LYS A 44 9.74 20.42 -5.36
CA LYS A 44 8.38 20.95 -5.48
C LYS A 44 7.64 20.79 -4.16
N THR A 45 6.80 21.76 -3.85
CA THR A 45 5.81 21.66 -2.78
C THR A 45 4.51 21.14 -3.39
N LEU A 46 3.95 20.08 -2.82
CA LEU A 46 2.66 19.56 -3.22
C LEU A 46 1.58 20.39 -2.52
N ARG A 47 0.72 21.07 -3.28
CA ARG A 47 -0.41 21.82 -2.73
C ARG A 47 -1.66 20.96 -2.89
N VAL A 48 -2.42 20.86 -1.82
CA VAL A 48 -3.67 20.10 -1.77
C VAL A 48 -4.80 21.11 -1.58
N ASP A 49 -5.92 20.90 -2.27
CA ASP A 49 -7.03 21.85 -2.28
C ASP A 49 -7.93 21.77 -1.04
N THR A 50 -7.68 20.78 -0.17
CA THR A 50 -8.56 20.42 0.96
C THR A 50 -7.73 20.11 2.20
N LYS A 51 -8.34 20.26 3.38
CA LYS A 51 -7.68 19.94 4.66
C LYS A 51 -7.56 18.44 4.91
N ILE A 52 -8.59 17.70 4.51
CA ILE A 52 -8.62 16.25 4.64
C ILE A 52 -7.91 15.66 3.43
N LEU A 53 -6.89 14.84 3.69
CA LEU A 53 -6.09 14.14 2.69
C LEU A 53 -6.19 12.64 2.94
N ASN A 54 -6.82 11.93 2.00
CA ASN A 54 -6.87 10.49 2.00
C ASN A 54 -5.71 9.92 1.20
N HIS A 55 -5.17 8.80 1.66
CA HIS A 55 -4.11 8.09 0.96
C HIS A 55 -4.69 6.89 0.20
N SER A 56 -4.23 6.71 -1.04
CA SER A 56 -4.41 5.49 -1.83
C SER A 56 -3.05 5.00 -2.26
N ILE A 57 -2.80 3.70 -2.19
CA ILE A 57 -1.52 3.15 -2.65
C ILE A 57 -1.71 2.13 -3.76
N CYS A 58 -0.85 2.20 -4.77
CA CYS A 58 -0.80 1.26 -5.88
C CYS A 58 0.47 0.42 -5.79
N VAL A 59 0.30 -0.90 -5.72
CA VAL A 59 1.39 -1.88 -5.62
C VAL A 59 1.34 -2.83 -6.81
N PRO A 60 2.43 -3.01 -7.56
CA PRO A 60 2.46 -3.93 -8.68
C PRO A 60 2.60 -5.39 -8.22
N THR A 61 2.10 -6.34 -9.03
CA THR A 61 2.28 -7.80 -8.79
C THR A 61 3.74 -8.23 -8.80
N THR A 62 4.66 -7.39 -9.30
CA THR A 62 6.10 -7.62 -9.26
C THR A 62 6.66 -7.72 -7.85
N ILE A 63 5.92 -7.26 -6.83
CA ILE A 63 6.24 -7.49 -5.41
C ILE A 63 6.42 -8.98 -5.07
N LEU A 64 5.78 -9.89 -5.81
CA LEU A 64 5.89 -11.33 -5.57
C LEU A 64 7.02 -12.03 -6.33
N LYS A 65 7.80 -11.32 -7.16
CA LYS A 65 8.84 -11.92 -8.02
C LYS A 65 9.83 -12.79 -7.23
N ASN A 66 10.13 -12.41 -5.99
CA ASN A 66 11.08 -13.12 -5.13
C ASN A 66 10.44 -14.15 -4.20
N CYS A 67 9.12 -14.22 -4.19
CA CYS A 67 8.40 -15.17 -3.36
C CYS A 67 8.33 -16.52 -4.05
N THR A 68 8.84 -17.54 -3.38
CA THR A 68 8.88 -18.92 -3.87
C THR A 68 7.71 -19.75 -3.34
N ASN A 69 7.12 -19.37 -2.21
CA ASN A 69 6.06 -20.12 -1.54
C ASN A 69 4.97 -19.19 -0.98
N LEU A 70 3.84 -19.78 -0.56
CA LEU A 70 2.68 -19.05 -0.04
C LEU A 70 3.00 -18.29 1.25
N ASP A 71 3.85 -18.83 2.13
CA ASP A 71 4.20 -18.18 3.40
C ASP A 71 4.92 -16.86 3.14
N GLN A 72 5.92 -16.85 2.26
CA GLN A 72 6.62 -15.64 1.84
C GLN A 72 5.68 -14.60 1.22
N ILE A 73 4.81 -15.03 0.29
CA ILE A 73 3.79 -14.15 -0.32
C ILE A 73 2.92 -13.52 0.79
N THR A 74 2.44 -14.34 1.70
CA THR A 74 1.54 -13.93 2.76
C THR A 74 2.19 -12.95 3.72
N HIS A 75 3.45 -13.18 4.10
CA HIS A 75 4.21 -12.27 4.95
C HIS A 75 4.43 -10.90 4.30
N ILE A 76 4.80 -10.86 3.01
CA ILE A 76 4.99 -9.59 2.30
C ILE A 76 3.66 -8.83 2.19
N VAL A 77 2.58 -9.49 1.78
CA VAL A 77 1.26 -8.87 1.68
C VAL A 77 0.76 -8.40 3.06
N TYR A 78 1.09 -9.12 4.13
CA TYR A 78 0.80 -8.70 5.49
C TYR A 78 1.50 -7.39 5.88
N GLN A 79 2.76 -7.17 5.47
CA GLN A 79 3.45 -5.90 5.72
C GLN A 79 2.77 -4.73 5.01
N ILE A 80 2.33 -4.93 3.75
CA ILE A 80 1.55 -3.93 3.02
C ILE A 80 0.24 -3.61 3.75
N ALA A 81 -0.51 -4.65 4.13
CA ALA A 81 -1.76 -4.51 4.86
C ALA A 81 -1.55 -3.77 6.19
N LYS A 82 -0.48 -4.09 6.92
CA LYS A 82 -0.11 -3.43 8.16
C LYS A 82 0.20 -1.96 7.95
N ALA A 83 1.03 -1.62 6.96
CA ALA A 83 1.34 -0.23 6.63
C ALA A 83 0.08 0.56 6.25
N ALA A 84 -0.78 -0.02 5.40
CA ALA A 84 -2.04 0.57 4.98
C ALA A 84 -2.98 0.85 6.17
N THR A 85 -3.11 -0.09 7.12
CA THR A 85 -3.96 0.12 8.29
C THR A 85 -3.39 1.11 9.31
N ILE A 86 -2.06 1.18 9.49
CA ILE A 86 -1.42 2.14 10.41
C ILE A 86 -1.64 3.58 9.94
N PHE A 87 -1.52 3.82 8.64
CA PHE A 87 -1.64 5.14 8.04
C PHE A 87 -3.02 5.42 7.43
N ASN A 88 -4.01 4.60 7.78
CA ASN A 88 -5.40 4.75 7.33
C ASN A 88 -5.54 4.97 5.81
N VAL A 89 -4.82 4.16 5.03
CA VAL A 89 -4.92 4.15 3.57
C VAL A 89 -6.32 3.70 3.19
N GLY A 90 -7.03 4.49 2.38
CA GLY A 90 -8.41 4.22 2.03
C GLY A 90 -8.58 3.25 0.87
N GLU A 91 -7.60 3.15 -0.03
CA GLU A 91 -7.64 2.25 -1.19
C GLU A 91 -6.27 1.61 -1.45
N LEU A 92 -6.28 0.29 -1.71
CA LEU A 92 -5.16 -0.52 -2.18
C LEU A 92 -5.44 -0.97 -3.62
N VAL A 93 -4.66 -0.43 -4.55
CA VAL A 93 -4.73 -0.78 -5.97
C VAL A 93 -3.63 -1.77 -6.31
N ILE A 94 -3.98 -2.88 -6.95
CA ILE A 94 -3.03 -3.92 -7.37
C ILE A 94 -2.85 -3.82 -8.88
N LEU A 95 -1.68 -3.35 -9.30
CA LEU A 95 -1.34 -3.25 -10.72
C LEU A 95 -0.79 -4.58 -11.23
N GLU A 96 -1.55 -5.24 -12.10
CA GLU A 96 -1.17 -6.50 -12.70
C GLU A 96 -0.09 -6.30 -13.76
N LEU A 97 1.14 -6.72 -13.45
CA LEU A 97 2.31 -6.57 -14.30
C LEU A 97 2.94 -7.93 -14.61
N GLY A 98 2.36 -8.62 -15.60
CA GLY A 98 2.80 -9.94 -16.03
C GLY A 98 2.69 -11.02 -14.96
N ASP A 99 2.61 -12.28 -15.39
CA ASP A 99 2.63 -13.41 -14.48
C ASP A 99 4.07 -13.81 -14.14
N ARG A 100 4.29 -14.24 -12.89
CA ARG A 100 5.51 -15.00 -12.56
C ARG A 100 5.59 -16.17 -13.52
N LYS A 101 6.71 -16.30 -14.26
CA LYS A 101 7.06 -17.45 -15.10
C LYS A 101 7.25 -18.70 -14.23
N THR A 102 6.21 -19.13 -13.54
CA THR A 102 6.13 -20.47 -13.01
C THR A 102 5.85 -21.36 -14.22
N LYS A 103 6.57 -22.47 -14.35
CA LYS A 103 6.26 -23.52 -15.31
C LYS A 103 4.83 -23.96 -15.03
N GLN A 104 3.87 -23.35 -15.71
CA GLN A 104 2.46 -23.65 -15.56
C GLN A 104 2.27 -25.03 -16.17
N ASN A 105 2.16 -26.05 -15.32
CA ASN A 105 1.50 -27.26 -15.73
C ASN A 105 0.05 -26.84 -16.01
N SER A 106 -0.40 -27.07 -17.23
CA SER A 106 -1.70 -26.67 -17.79
C SER A 106 -2.94 -27.17 -17.03
N ASP A 107 -2.75 -27.96 -15.97
CA ASP A 107 -3.80 -28.64 -15.22
C ASP A 107 -4.30 -27.86 -14.00
N ASP A 108 -3.62 -26.80 -13.57
CA ASP A 108 -3.94 -26.09 -12.32
C ASP A 108 -4.91 -24.91 -12.54
N LYS A 109 -5.97 -25.11 -13.34
CA LYS A 109 -7.02 -24.10 -13.65
C LYS A 109 -7.71 -23.48 -12.42
N GLN A 110 -7.51 -24.04 -11.23
CA GLN A 110 -8.07 -23.55 -9.96
C GLN A 110 -7.14 -22.64 -9.17
N ARG A 111 -5.92 -22.37 -9.66
CA ARG A 111 -4.98 -21.48 -8.96
C ARG A 111 -5.34 -20.01 -9.21
N LEU A 112 -5.33 -19.20 -8.15
CA LEU A 112 -5.48 -17.75 -8.27
C LEU A 112 -4.30 -17.14 -9.03
N SER A 113 -4.58 -16.15 -9.89
CA SER A 113 -3.55 -15.25 -10.41
C SER A 113 -2.85 -14.52 -9.26
N ASP A 114 -1.66 -13.98 -9.51
CA ASP A 114 -0.92 -13.25 -8.49
C ASP A 114 -1.68 -12.02 -7.99
N SER A 115 -2.34 -11.29 -8.90
CA SER A 115 -3.20 -10.15 -8.56
C SER A 115 -4.36 -10.55 -7.65
N MET A 116 -5.05 -11.66 -7.98
CA MET A 116 -6.17 -12.16 -7.19
C MET A 116 -5.74 -12.76 -5.85
N LEU A 117 -4.55 -13.36 -5.77
CA LEU A 117 -3.97 -13.86 -4.53
C LEU A 117 -3.64 -12.71 -3.58
N ILE A 118 -2.96 -11.67 -4.06
CA ILE A 118 -2.69 -10.45 -3.28
C ILE A 118 -4.01 -9.84 -2.81
N ALA A 119 -4.97 -9.65 -3.72
CA ALA A 119 -6.26 -9.05 -3.38
C ALA A 119 -7.00 -9.85 -2.30
N SER A 120 -7.01 -11.18 -2.43
CA SER A 120 -7.66 -12.07 -1.47
C SER A 120 -7.00 -12.01 -0.09
N LEU A 121 -5.66 -11.95 -0.03
CA LEU A 121 -4.90 -11.83 1.21
C LEU A 121 -5.12 -10.47 1.89
N LEU A 122 -5.05 -9.36 1.13
CA LEU A 122 -5.37 -8.03 1.65
C LEU A 122 -6.79 -7.98 2.21
N GLN A 123 -7.77 -8.47 1.44
CA GLN A 123 -9.15 -8.53 1.92
C GLN A 123 -9.29 -9.40 3.17
N TYR A 124 -8.53 -10.50 3.28
CA TYR A 124 -8.53 -11.38 4.45
C TYR A 124 -8.08 -10.63 5.70
N PHE A 125 -6.99 -9.86 5.63
CA PHE A 125 -6.41 -9.19 6.80
C PHE A 125 -7.30 -8.11 7.42
N VAL A 126 -8.17 -7.49 6.63
CA VAL A 126 -9.18 -6.55 7.15
C VAL A 126 -10.51 -7.24 7.53
N THR A 127 -10.69 -8.52 7.22
CA THR A 127 -11.92 -9.24 7.54
C THR A 127 -11.91 -9.75 8.99
N PRO A 128 -12.93 -9.43 9.81
CA PRO A 128 -13.06 -10.03 11.14
C PRO A 128 -13.07 -11.56 11.07
N PRO A 129 -12.35 -12.27 11.96
CA PRO A 129 -12.20 -13.73 11.86
C PRO A 129 -13.50 -14.51 11.84
N TYR A 130 -14.53 -14.03 12.54
CA TYR A 130 -15.86 -14.65 12.57
C TYR A 130 -16.62 -14.53 11.24
N LEU A 131 -16.22 -13.63 10.33
CA LEU A 131 -16.83 -13.47 9.00
C LEU A 131 -16.06 -14.19 7.89
N VAL A 132 -14.81 -14.61 8.12
CA VAL A 132 -13.94 -15.17 7.06
C VAL A 132 -14.63 -16.30 6.30
N LYS A 133 -15.24 -17.27 7.01
CA LYS A 133 -15.91 -18.41 6.38
C LYS A 133 -17.17 -18.02 5.58
N SER A 134 -17.78 -16.88 5.89
CA SER A 134 -18.97 -16.37 5.20
C SER A 134 -18.61 -15.47 4.01
N VAL A 135 -17.50 -14.74 4.10
CA VAL A 135 -17.03 -13.80 3.06
C VAL A 135 -16.27 -14.53 1.95
N PHE A 136 -15.43 -15.50 2.30
CA PHE A 136 -14.56 -16.18 1.34
C PHE A 136 -15.12 -17.52 0.90
N LYS A 137 -14.96 -17.82 -0.40
CA LYS A 137 -15.26 -19.15 -0.94
C LYS A 137 -14.37 -20.20 -0.25
N LYS A 138 -14.93 -21.38 0.02
CA LYS A 138 -14.20 -22.51 0.64
C LYS A 138 -12.88 -22.82 -0.07
N GLN A 139 -12.85 -22.72 -1.40
CA GLN A 139 -11.65 -22.99 -2.20
C GLN A 139 -10.51 -21.98 -1.97
N TYR A 140 -10.78 -20.80 -1.40
CA TYR A 140 -9.77 -19.78 -1.11
C TYR A 140 -9.10 -20.00 0.24
N MET A 141 -9.73 -20.77 1.14
CA MET A 141 -9.22 -20.99 2.51
C MET A 141 -7.81 -21.57 2.53
N LYS A 142 -7.42 -22.37 1.52
CA LYS A 142 -6.06 -22.90 1.38
C LYS A 142 -4.98 -21.81 1.25
N TYR A 143 -5.34 -20.61 0.77
CA TYR A 143 -4.42 -19.47 0.64
C TYR A 143 -4.24 -18.70 1.95
N PHE A 144 -5.08 -18.94 2.95
CA PHE A 144 -5.09 -18.18 4.21
C PHE A 144 -4.43 -18.92 5.38
N VAL A 145 -3.92 -20.13 5.17
CA VAL A 145 -3.30 -20.98 6.22
C VAL A 145 -2.09 -20.29 6.87
N ALA A 146 -1.29 -19.58 6.07
CA ALA A 146 -0.18 -18.78 6.57
C ALA A 146 -0.68 -17.51 7.29
N ALA A 147 -1.70 -16.86 6.73
CA ALA A 147 -2.25 -15.60 7.21
C ALA A 147 -2.90 -15.75 8.58
N GLU A 148 -3.56 -16.88 8.83
CA GLU A 148 -4.20 -17.21 10.12
C GLU A 148 -3.20 -17.26 11.29
N LYS A 149 -1.92 -17.54 11.02
CA LYS A 149 -0.86 -17.60 12.04
C LYS A 149 -0.22 -16.24 12.34
N LEU A 150 -0.52 -15.21 11.55
CA LEU A 150 0.05 -13.88 11.72
C LEU A 150 -0.71 -13.09 12.79
N PRO A 151 -0.05 -12.12 13.45
CA PRO A 151 -0.74 -11.21 14.34
C PRO A 151 -1.86 -10.46 13.61
N ARG A 152 -2.91 -10.08 14.35
CA ARG A 152 -3.97 -9.25 13.79
C ARG A 152 -3.46 -7.83 13.58
N LEU A 153 -4.05 -7.14 12.60
CA LEU A 153 -3.79 -5.72 12.37
C LEU A 153 -4.42 -4.90 13.48
N THR A 154 -3.63 -4.60 14.51
CA THR A 154 -4.09 -3.90 15.71
C THR A 154 -4.57 -2.49 15.42
N ALA A 155 -4.20 -1.85 14.31
CA ALA A 155 -4.68 -0.51 13.95
C ALA A 155 -6.19 -0.46 13.62
N LEU A 156 -6.81 -1.60 13.30
CA LEU A 156 -8.24 -1.66 12.99
C LEU A 156 -9.09 -1.52 14.26
N PRO A 157 -9.98 -0.52 14.36
CA PRO A 157 -10.75 -0.26 15.58
C PRO A 157 -11.56 -1.46 16.08
N PHE A 158 -12.22 -2.20 15.19
CA PHE A 158 -13.01 -3.40 15.54
C PHE A 158 -12.17 -4.65 15.87
N MET A 159 -10.86 -4.63 15.60
CA MET A 159 -9.94 -5.66 16.07
C MET A 159 -9.44 -5.37 17.49
N ARG A 160 -9.63 -4.14 17.97
CA ARG A 160 -9.39 -3.75 19.36
C ARG A 160 -10.67 -3.99 20.14
N HIS A 161 -10.64 -4.93 21.09
CA HIS A 161 -11.67 -4.98 22.12
C HIS A 161 -11.45 -3.80 23.07
N TYR A 162 -11.97 -2.63 22.72
CA TYR A 162 -12.03 -1.51 23.65
C TYR A 162 -13.15 -1.75 24.65
N ASN A 163 -12.81 -1.74 25.93
CA ASN A 163 -13.79 -1.90 27.01
C ASN A 163 -14.83 -0.75 27.01
N GLU A 164 -14.45 0.41 26.50
CA GLU A 164 -15.24 1.65 26.47
C GLU A 164 -16.50 1.54 25.58
N ASP A 165 -16.42 0.79 24.47
CA ASP A 165 -17.53 0.68 23.51
C ASP A 165 -18.37 -0.59 23.70
N GLU A 166 -17.98 -1.49 24.60
CA GLU A 166 -18.59 -2.82 24.84
C GLU A 166 -18.85 -3.64 23.53
N GLY A 167 -18.17 -3.30 22.43
CA GLY A 167 -18.45 -3.88 21.12
C GLY A 167 -19.82 -3.48 20.54
N ARG A 168 -20.29 -2.25 20.81
CA ARG A 168 -21.50 -1.64 20.23
C ARG A 168 -21.48 -1.71 18.71
N TYR A 169 -20.41 -1.23 18.08
CA TYR A 169 -20.26 -1.29 16.64
C TYR A 169 -19.57 -2.59 16.21
N ARG A 170 -20.20 -3.32 15.30
CA ARG A 170 -19.67 -4.57 14.76
C ARG A 170 -19.79 -4.63 13.26
N GLU A 171 -18.84 -5.32 12.66
CA GLU A 171 -18.92 -5.73 11.27
C GLU A 171 -19.85 -6.94 11.14
N GLY A 172 -20.61 -6.98 10.05
CA GLY A 172 -21.51 -8.06 9.77
C GLY A 172 -21.70 -8.35 8.29
N LEU A 173 -22.23 -9.53 7.99
CA LEU A 173 -22.62 -9.93 6.64
C LEU A 173 -24.14 -10.10 6.60
N ALA A 174 -24.80 -9.41 5.67
CA ALA A 174 -26.23 -9.56 5.44
C ALA A 174 -26.53 -10.96 4.89
N VAL A 175 -27.28 -11.76 5.66
CA VAL A 175 -27.59 -13.15 5.30
C VAL A 175 -29.00 -13.28 4.74
N ARG A 176 -29.18 -14.21 3.82
CA ARG A 176 -30.48 -14.46 3.19
C ARG A 176 -31.51 -14.87 4.23
N MET A 177 -32.74 -14.36 4.07
CA MET A 177 -33.89 -14.89 4.79
C MET A 177 -34.23 -16.27 4.23
N GLU A 178 -34.38 -17.26 5.09
CA GLU A 178 -35.04 -18.50 4.71
C GLU A 178 -36.53 -18.23 4.50
N ASN A 179 -37.11 -18.79 3.45
CA ASN A 179 -38.51 -18.59 3.12
C ASN A 179 -39.38 -19.27 4.20
N PRO A 180 -40.24 -18.54 4.95
CA PRO A 180 -41.11 -19.15 5.95
C PRO A 180 -42.14 -20.12 5.33
N SER A 181 -42.38 -19.97 4.02
CA SER A 181 -43.27 -20.82 3.24
C SER A 181 -42.46 -21.45 2.11
N ASN A 182 -42.26 -22.77 2.15
CA ASN A 182 -41.54 -23.58 1.15
C ASN A 182 -42.14 -23.54 -0.28
N LYS A 183 -42.97 -22.55 -0.61
CA LYS A 183 -43.74 -22.44 -1.87
C LYS A 183 -43.30 -21.29 -2.79
N SER A 184 -42.39 -20.42 -2.36
CA SER A 184 -41.86 -19.33 -3.19
C SER A 184 -40.42 -19.63 -3.60
N THR A 185 -40.15 -19.66 -4.90
CA THR A 185 -38.80 -19.72 -5.49
C THR A 185 -38.15 -18.35 -5.68
N LYS A 186 -38.83 -17.25 -5.30
CA LYS A 186 -38.26 -15.90 -5.44
C LYS A 186 -37.27 -15.63 -4.29
N GLU A 187 -35.99 -15.49 -4.64
CA GLU A 187 -34.96 -15.03 -3.71
C GLU A 187 -35.25 -13.59 -3.28
N TYR A 188 -35.37 -13.34 -1.97
CA TYR A 188 -35.38 -11.98 -1.45
C TYR A 188 -34.00 -11.36 -1.64
N LYS A 189 -33.94 -10.27 -2.40
CA LYS A 189 -32.70 -9.52 -2.65
C LYS A 189 -32.25 -8.70 -1.45
N GLN A 190 -33.12 -8.53 -0.45
CA GLN A 190 -32.86 -7.75 0.76
C GLN A 190 -33.20 -8.56 2.01
N THR A 191 -32.59 -8.20 3.13
CA THR A 191 -32.72 -8.88 4.43
C THR A 191 -32.57 -7.88 5.57
N LYS A 192 -33.17 -8.21 6.71
CA LYS A 192 -32.92 -7.54 8.00
C LYS A 192 -31.96 -8.32 8.90
N TYR A 193 -31.51 -9.50 8.50
CA TYR A 193 -30.70 -10.39 9.35
C TYR A 193 -29.23 -10.28 8.99
N ILE A 194 -28.41 -9.96 9.99
CA ILE A 194 -26.98 -9.73 9.85
C ILE A 194 -26.22 -10.73 10.71
N ASN A 195 -25.31 -11.49 10.11
CA ASN A 195 -24.34 -12.29 10.86
C ASN A 195 -23.24 -11.36 11.39
N ILE A 196 -23.19 -11.17 12.71
CA ILE A 196 -22.18 -10.36 13.41
C ILE A 196 -21.18 -11.21 14.20
N GLY A 197 -21.16 -12.53 13.98
CA GLY A 197 -20.31 -13.47 14.73
C GLY A 197 -20.79 -13.74 16.16
N LYS A 198 -22.10 -13.65 16.41
CA LYS A 198 -22.75 -14.17 17.62
C LYS A 198 -23.52 -15.45 17.27
N ASP A 199 -24.00 -16.16 18.28
CA ASP A 199 -24.76 -17.40 18.11
C ASP A 199 -26.07 -17.17 17.33
N GLU A 200 -26.69 -16.00 17.54
CA GLU A 200 -27.88 -15.57 16.83
C GLU A 200 -27.59 -14.42 15.85
N LEU A 201 -28.34 -14.40 14.75
CA LEU A 201 -28.31 -13.31 13.77
C LEU A 201 -28.92 -12.04 14.37
N LEU A 202 -28.28 -10.90 14.14
CA LEU A 202 -28.82 -9.60 14.50
C LEU A 202 -29.95 -9.23 13.54
N SER A 203 -31.18 -9.12 14.04
CA SER A 203 -32.29 -8.54 13.28
C SER A 203 -32.30 -7.03 13.41
N LEU A 204 -32.21 -6.31 12.28
CA LEU A 204 -32.37 -4.87 12.20
C LEU A 204 -33.80 -4.46 12.57
N LYS A 205 -33.97 -3.26 13.17
CA LYS A 205 -35.30 -2.73 13.58
C LYS A 205 -36.16 -2.35 12.37
N THR A 206 -35.63 -1.51 11.47
CA THR A 206 -36.42 -0.89 10.39
C THR A 206 -35.78 -1.03 9.00
N GLN A 207 -34.46 -1.24 8.93
CA GLN A 207 -33.73 -1.26 7.68
C GLN A 207 -33.75 -2.63 7.00
N LEU A 208 -33.80 -2.61 5.68
CA LEU A 208 -33.54 -3.75 4.81
C LEU A 208 -32.31 -3.43 3.96
N VAL A 209 -31.31 -4.31 3.98
CA VAL A 209 -30.09 -4.18 3.18
C VAL A 209 -30.00 -5.29 2.15
N PRO A 210 -29.28 -5.10 1.04
CA PRO A 210 -29.03 -6.18 0.09
C PRO A 210 -28.49 -7.44 0.77
N THR A 211 -28.76 -8.62 0.23
CA THR A 211 -28.13 -9.85 0.73
C THR A 211 -26.67 -9.93 0.29
N ASN A 212 -25.84 -10.63 1.06
CA ASN A 212 -24.42 -10.87 0.77
C ASN A 212 -23.53 -9.61 0.70
N VAL A 213 -23.99 -8.48 1.24
CA VAL A 213 -23.15 -7.30 1.46
C VAL A 213 -22.64 -7.26 2.89
N ARG A 214 -21.42 -6.77 3.03
CA ARG A 214 -20.82 -6.46 4.33
C ARG A 214 -21.33 -5.10 4.80
N VAL A 215 -21.62 -5.00 6.09
CA VAL A 215 -22.18 -3.80 6.71
C VAL A 215 -21.58 -3.58 8.09
N THR A 216 -21.46 -2.32 8.50
CA THR A 216 -21.19 -1.94 9.88
C THR A 216 -22.52 -1.73 10.60
N VAL A 217 -22.71 -2.32 11.77
CA VAL A 217 -23.94 -2.24 12.54
C VAL A 217 -23.71 -1.69 13.94
N ASP A 218 -24.64 -0.87 14.38
CA ASP A 218 -24.84 -0.59 15.80
C ASP A 218 -25.68 -1.73 16.39
N ALA A 219 -25.05 -2.57 17.22
CA ALA A 219 -25.69 -3.74 17.82
C ALA A 219 -26.71 -3.37 18.91
N VAL A 220 -26.60 -2.18 19.51
CA VAL A 220 -27.53 -1.68 20.54
C VAL A 220 -28.78 -1.15 19.86
N GLU A 221 -28.59 -0.25 18.88
CA GLU A 221 -29.70 0.34 18.14
C GLU A 221 -30.27 -0.59 17.07
N ARG A 222 -29.55 -1.67 16.73
CA ARG A 222 -29.91 -2.65 15.69
C ARG A 222 -30.19 -1.96 14.35
N LYS A 223 -29.26 -1.11 13.94
CA LYS A 223 -29.27 -0.39 12.66
C LYS A 223 -27.91 -0.52 11.98
N VAL A 224 -27.92 -0.51 10.66
CA VAL A 224 -26.73 -0.30 9.82
C VAL A 224 -26.37 1.18 9.91
N VAL A 225 -25.10 1.44 10.18
CA VAL A 225 -24.51 2.77 10.32
C VAL A 225 -23.38 2.92 9.31
N SER A 226 -22.97 4.17 9.05
CA SER A 226 -21.76 4.38 8.25
C SER A 226 -20.51 4.00 9.05
N PRO A 227 -19.44 3.53 8.41
CA PRO A 227 -18.16 3.31 9.09
C PRO A 227 -17.61 4.59 9.74
N VAL A 228 -17.96 5.77 9.22
CA VAL A 228 -17.55 7.07 9.81
C VAL A 228 -18.24 7.28 11.15
N GLU A 229 -19.54 6.97 11.24
CA GLU A 229 -20.30 7.01 12.50
C GLU A 229 -19.74 6.02 13.53
N ALA A 230 -19.30 4.84 13.08
CA ALA A 230 -18.83 3.77 13.95
C ALA A 230 -17.36 3.94 14.40
N TYR A 231 -16.48 4.39 13.49
CA TYR A 231 -15.04 4.30 13.63
C TYR A 231 -14.31 5.63 13.37
N GLY A 232 -15.03 6.73 13.13
CA GLY A 232 -14.46 8.04 12.86
C GLY A 232 -13.71 8.06 11.53
N ASP A 233 -12.46 8.51 11.54
CA ASP A 233 -11.66 8.70 10.32
C ASP A 233 -11.20 7.39 9.68
N PHE A 234 -11.37 6.22 10.33
CA PHE A 234 -10.86 4.92 9.88
C PHE A 234 -11.67 4.25 8.75
N VAL A 235 -11.95 5.00 7.68
CA VAL A 235 -12.84 4.59 6.58
C VAL A 235 -12.12 4.61 5.25
N GLY A 236 -12.11 3.45 4.60
CA GLY A 236 -11.62 3.30 3.24
C GLY A 236 -12.64 3.67 2.17
N ALA A 237 -12.19 3.65 0.93
CA ALA A 237 -13.03 3.97 -0.23
C ALA A 237 -14.29 3.07 -0.27
N GLN A 238 -15.36 3.58 -0.88
CA GLN A 238 -16.67 2.89 -0.95
C GLN A 238 -17.23 2.47 0.41
N SER A 239 -16.94 3.24 1.47
CA SER A 239 -17.34 2.89 2.84
C SER A 239 -16.81 1.52 3.28
N SER A 240 -15.62 1.15 2.80
CA SER A 240 -14.90 -0.03 3.29
C SER A 240 -14.34 0.29 4.67
N PHE A 241 -14.28 -0.68 5.57
CA PHE A 241 -13.55 -0.56 6.84
C PHE A 241 -12.07 -0.81 6.58
N GLY A 242 -11.18 0.00 7.17
CA GLY A 242 -9.76 -0.03 6.84
C GLY A 242 -9.52 0.44 5.40
N TYR A 243 -9.33 -0.48 4.46
CA TYR A 243 -9.07 -0.17 3.05
C TYR A 243 -10.00 -0.92 2.09
N HIS A 244 -10.26 -0.30 0.94
CA HIS A 244 -10.82 -0.99 -0.23
C HIS A 244 -9.70 -1.63 -1.06
N VAL A 245 -9.94 -2.80 -1.65
CA VAL A 245 -8.95 -3.49 -2.50
C VAL A 245 -9.48 -3.62 -3.92
N ARG A 246 -8.69 -3.18 -4.91
CA ARG A 246 -9.04 -3.25 -6.33
C ARG A 246 -7.88 -3.73 -7.17
N VAL A 247 -8.17 -4.48 -8.23
CA VAL A 247 -7.17 -4.96 -9.20
C VAL A 247 -7.30 -4.19 -10.51
N THR A 248 -6.18 -3.76 -11.07
CA THR A 248 -6.09 -3.04 -12.35
C THR A 248 -5.15 -3.75 -13.30
N LYS A 249 -5.56 -3.87 -14.57
CA LYS A 249 -4.79 -4.63 -15.57
C LYS A 249 -3.72 -3.81 -16.30
N ASN A 250 -3.80 -2.48 -16.24
CA ASN A 250 -2.90 -1.58 -16.93
C ASN A 250 -2.84 -0.23 -16.20
N PHE A 251 -1.92 0.63 -16.64
CA PHE A 251 -1.66 1.93 -16.05
C PHE A 251 -2.88 2.88 -16.09
N GLY A 252 -3.64 2.92 -17.19
CA GLY A 252 -4.83 3.79 -17.30
C GLY A 252 -5.95 3.41 -16.34
N SER A 253 -6.20 2.11 -16.18
CA SER A 253 -7.19 1.59 -15.24
C SER A 253 -6.91 1.93 -13.77
N ILE A 254 -5.68 2.36 -13.43
CA ILE A 254 -5.39 2.93 -12.09
C ILE A 254 -6.31 4.12 -11.85
N PHE A 255 -6.40 5.03 -12.83
CA PHE A 255 -7.11 6.30 -12.74
C PHE A 255 -8.58 6.20 -13.14
N THR A 256 -8.91 5.51 -14.23
CA THR A 256 -10.29 5.47 -14.75
C THR A 256 -11.25 4.70 -13.84
N ASP A 257 -10.74 3.68 -13.16
CA ASP A 257 -11.55 2.80 -12.31
C ASP A 257 -11.38 3.16 -10.82
N CYS A 258 -10.99 4.41 -10.52
CA CYS A 258 -10.79 4.91 -9.17
C CYS A 258 -12.05 4.71 -8.30
N SER A 259 -11.85 4.26 -7.06
CA SER A 259 -12.97 4.01 -6.13
C SER A 259 -13.54 5.27 -5.49
N PHE A 260 -12.88 6.42 -5.67
CA PHE A 260 -13.34 7.72 -5.18
C PHE A 260 -14.14 8.45 -6.27
N PRO A 261 -15.31 9.04 -5.96
CA PRO A 261 -16.17 9.69 -6.96
C PRO A 261 -15.49 10.79 -7.80
N ASN A 262 -14.53 11.52 -7.22
CA ASN A 262 -13.81 12.61 -7.88
C ASN A 262 -12.43 12.19 -8.40
N GLY A 263 -12.10 10.91 -8.34
CA GLY A 263 -10.77 10.41 -8.68
C GLY A 263 -9.69 10.84 -7.67
N TYR A 264 -8.43 10.71 -8.11
CA TYR A 264 -7.27 11.17 -7.37
C TYR A 264 -6.99 12.64 -7.71
N SER A 265 -6.84 13.46 -6.68
CA SER A 265 -6.50 14.89 -6.83
C SER A 265 -5.02 15.10 -7.09
N GLN A 266 -4.18 14.18 -6.62
CA GLN A 266 -2.73 14.22 -6.80
C GLN A 266 -2.20 12.79 -6.93
N CYS A 267 -1.12 12.62 -7.69
CA CYS A 267 -0.46 11.34 -7.88
C CYS A 267 1.06 11.49 -7.71
N ILE A 268 1.66 10.66 -6.86
CA ILE A 268 3.10 10.64 -6.65
C ILE A 268 3.67 9.24 -6.87
N TRP A 269 4.94 9.21 -7.26
CA TRP A 269 5.68 7.97 -7.41
C TRP A 269 6.65 7.77 -6.25
N ALA A 270 6.72 6.55 -5.73
CA ALA A 270 7.71 6.14 -4.73
C ALA A 270 8.56 5.00 -5.30
N ASN A 271 9.84 5.28 -5.53
CA ASN A 271 10.76 4.33 -6.12
C ASN A 271 11.00 3.12 -5.21
N SER A 272 10.61 1.93 -5.67
CA SER A 272 10.74 0.67 -4.94
C SER A 272 10.80 -0.54 -5.87
N GLY A 273 11.20 -1.72 -5.38
CA GLY A 273 11.47 -2.87 -6.25
C GLY A 273 11.58 -4.22 -5.54
N ASP A 274 12.30 -5.14 -6.15
CA ASP A 274 12.36 -6.57 -5.81
C ASP A 274 13.78 -7.02 -5.44
N PHE A 275 14.46 -6.30 -4.53
CA PHE A 275 15.78 -6.65 -3.93
C PHE A 275 16.99 -6.70 -4.87
N PHE A 276 16.82 -7.09 -6.13
CA PHE A 276 17.92 -7.27 -7.06
C PHE A 276 18.42 -5.92 -7.56
N TYR A 277 19.59 -5.53 -7.08
CA TYR A 277 20.42 -4.50 -7.71
C TYR A 277 20.75 -4.96 -9.12
N ASP A 278 20.23 -4.25 -10.11
CA ASP A 278 20.67 -4.38 -11.49
C ASP A 278 21.76 -3.33 -11.75
N GLU A 279 22.99 -3.77 -12.00
CA GLU A 279 24.10 -2.86 -12.32
C GLU A 279 23.89 -2.12 -13.64
N GLN A 280 23.03 -2.66 -14.52
CA GLN A 280 22.60 -2.00 -15.75
C GLN A 280 21.51 -0.95 -15.48
N GLU A 281 20.78 -1.05 -14.37
CA GLU A 281 19.90 0.01 -13.92
C GLU A 281 20.76 1.21 -13.50
N LYS A 282 20.67 2.27 -14.30
CA LYS A 282 21.39 3.51 -14.04
C LYS A 282 21.00 4.01 -12.64
N LYS A 283 21.99 4.46 -11.87
CA LYS A 283 21.79 5.14 -10.57
C LYS A 283 20.66 6.19 -10.60
N TYR A 284 20.45 6.82 -11.76
CA TYR A 284 19.31 7.66 -12.07
C TYR A 284 18.84 7.39 -13.50
N SER A 285 17.56 7.09 -13.70
CA SER A 285 16.95 7.13 -15.03
C SER A 285 16.76 8.59 -15.47
N LYS A 286 17.09 8.93 -16.72
CA LYS A 286 16.87 10.29 -17.27
C LYS A 286 15.40 10.75 -17.17
N VAL A 287 14.45 9.84 -16.95
CA VAL A 287 13.03 10.18 -16.79
C VAL A 287 12.71 10.59 -15.36
N GLU A 288 13.42 10.08 -14.34
CA GLU A 288 13.27 10.54 -12.95
C GLU A 288 13.61 12.02 -12.77
N THR A 289 14.40 12.59 -13.69
CA THR A 289 14.73 14.01 -13.66
C THR A 289 13.55 14.89 -14.03
N LYS A 290 12.54 14.31 -14.68
CA LYS A 290 11.34 15.02 -15.09
C LYS A 290 10.26 15.04 -14.00
N VAL A 291 10.26 14.07 -13.10
CA VAL A 291 9.32 14.03 -11.97
C VAL A 291 9.96 14.77 -10.78
N PRO A 292 9.39 15.88 -10.29
CA PRO A 292 10.00 16.67 -9.23
C PRO A 292 9.97 15.95 -7.87
N ARG A 293 10.96 16.20 -7.02
CA ARG A 293 10.98 15.68 -5.64
C ARG A 293 10.03 16.50 -4.77
N ILE A 294 9.10 15.83 -4.09
CA ILE A 294 8.25 16.47 -3.10
C ILE A 294 9.03 16.65 -1.79
N THR A 295 8.99 17.87 -1.24
CA THR A 295 9.67 18.21 0.02
C THR A 295 8.73 18.66 1.13
N LYS A 296 7.50 19.03 0.78
CA LYS A 296 6.48 19.50 1.72
C LYS A 296 5.10 19.34 1.09
N ILE A 297 4.10 19.01 1.91
CA ILE A 297 2.68 19.07 1.55
C ILE A 297 2.09 20.32 2.20
N VAL A 298 1.33 21.10 1.46
CA VAL A 298 0.66 22.30 1.97
C VAL A 298 -0.84 22.14 1.80
N LYS A 299 -1.55 22.17 2.93
CA LYS A 299 -3.01 22.17 3.03
C LYS A 299 -3.52 23.62 3.13
N PRO A 300 -4.77 23.90 2.73
CA PRO A 300 -5.32 25.26 2.80
C PRO A 300 -5.53 25.71 4.24
N GLU A 301 -5.22 26.99 4.53
CA GLU A 301 -5.49 27.63 5.83
C GLU A 301 -6.99 27.99 5.96
N THR A 302 -7.48 28.09 7.20
CA THR A 302 -8.89 28.37 7.49
C THR A 302 -9.24 29.83 7.24
N ASN A 303 -10.26 30.12 6.42
CA ASN A 303 -11.05 31.32 6.59
C ASN A 303 -12.27 30.93 7.45
N GLU A 304 -12.46 31.56 8.61
CA GLU A 304 -13.53 31.26 9.57
C GLU A 304 -14.97 31.46 9.02
N ASN A 305 -15.11 31.94 7.78
CA ASN A 305 -16.40 32.27 7.16
C ASN A 305 -16.99 31.18 6.24
N ASP A 306 -16.26 30.10 5.93
CA ASP A 306 -16.78 29.01 5.07
C ASP A 306 -17.30 27.83 5.91
N SER A 307 -18.30 28.09 6.75
CA SER A 307 -18.91 27.08 7.62
C SER A 307 -20.01 26.25 6.96
N SER A 308 -20.08 26.11 5.63
CA SER A 308 -21.25 25.51 4.98
C SER A 308 -21.05 24.61 3.75
N THR A 309 -19.82 24.34 3.29
CA THR A 309 -19.60 23.34 2.23
C THR A 309 -18.83 22.15 2.75
N THR A 310 -19.50 20.99 2.78
CA THR A 310 -18.90 19.65 2.96
C THR A 310 -17.82 19.46 1.89
N THR A 311 -16.61 19.95 2.17
CA THR A 311 -15.52 19.95 1.22
C THR A 311 -15.01 18.52 1.17
N GLN A 312 -15.23 17.86 0.03
CA GLN A 312 -14.82 16.46 -0.16
C GLN A 312 -13.31 16.34 0.04
N PRO A 313 -12.80 15.21 0.58
CA PRO A 313 -11.38 15.03 0.81
C PRO A 313 -10.60 14.95 -0.51
N ALA A 314 -9.38 15.46 -0.50
CA ALA A 314 -8.39 15.20 -1.53
C ALA A 314 -7.90 13.75 -1.41
N ASN A 315 -7.65 13.11 -2.54
CA ASN A 315 -7.19 11.72 -2.58
C ASN A 315 -5.81 11.69 -3.25
N LEU A 316 -4.77 11.43 -2.46
CA LEU A 316 -3.40 11.27 -2.91
C LEU A 316 -3.13 9.82 -3.27
N LEU A 317 -2.87 9.55 -4.56
CA LEU A 317 -2.38 8.26 -5.02
C LEU A 317 -0.86 8.19 -4.91
N ILE A 318 -0.36 7.10 -4.33
CA ILE A 318 1.06 6.77 -4.24
C ILE A 318 1.31 5.50 -5.04
N VAL A 319 2.02 5.60 -6.16
CA VAL A 319 2.38 4.43 -6.98
C VAL A 319 3.76 3.94 -6.59
N PHE A 320 3.84 2.69 -6.14
CA PHE A 320 5.08 2.01 -5.81
C PHE A 320 5.59 1.17 -7.00
N GLY A 321 6.88 0.89 -7.02
CA GLY A 321 7.52 0.01 -7.99
C GLY A 321 8.56 0.71 -8.85
N LYS A 322 9.23 -0.10 -9.68
CA LYS A 322 10.29 0.36 -10.58
C LYS A 322 9.68 1.23 -11.68
N TRP A 323 10.36 2.33 -12.03
CA TRP A 323 9.90 3.20 -13.10
C TRP A 323 9.76 2.47 -14.44
N TYR A 324 10.67 1.52 -14.71
CA TYR A 324 10.62 0.69 -15.90
C TYR A 324 9.31 -0.08 -16.03
N ASP A 325 8.85 -0.71 -14.94
CA ASP A 325 7.64 -1.51 -14.90
C ASP A 325 6.38 -0.63 -15.11
N ILE A 326 6.35 0.55 -14.47
CA ILE A 326 5.29 1.56 -14.66
C ILE A 326 5.26 2.05 -16.11
N LYS A 327 6.42 2.41 -16.65
CA LYS A 327 6.54 2.89 -18.03
C LYS A 327 6.08 1.82 -19.02
N LYS A 328 6.47 0.56 -18.80
CA LYS A 328 6.05 -0.56 -19.65
C LYS A 328 4.52 -0.69 -19.67
N SER A 329 3.88 -0.63 -18.50
CA SER A 329 2.41 -0.69 -18.40
C SER A 329 1.72 0.51 -19.05
N PHE A 330 2.31 1.71 -18.96
CA PHE A 330 1.85 2.88 -19.70
C PHE A 330 1.98 2.69 -21.21
N ASP A 331 3.13 2.21 -21.69
CA ASP A 331 3.38 1.98 -23.13
C ASP A 331 2.42 0.92 -23.70
N GLU A 332 2.03 -0.08 -22.90
CA GLU A 332 1.01 -1.10 -23.25
C GLU A 332 -0.43 -0.55 -23.35
N SER A 333 -0.69 0.62 -22.76
CA SER A 333 -2.00 1.30 -22.75
C SER A 333 -1.94 2.70 -23.36
N LYS A 334 -0.93 2.96 -24.20
CA LYS A 334 -0.64 4.30 -24.75
C LYS A 334 -1.76 4.86 -25.61
N ASP A 335 -2.54 3.99 -26.22
CA ASP A 335 -3.75 4.32 -26.99
C ASP A 335 -4.82 5.05 -26.16
N GLN A 336 -4.81 4.89 -24.83
CA GLN A 336 -5.71 5.59 -23.91
C GLN A 336 -5.28 7.03 -23.62
N PHE A 337 -4.08 7.45 -24.04
CA PHE A 337 -3.46 8.72 -23.64
C PHE A 337 -3.01 9.54 -24.86
N GLU A 338 -3.98 10.19 -25.52
CA GLU A 338 -3.71 11.05 -26.65
C GLU A 338 -2.94 12.33 -26.22
N GLY A 339 -1.86 12.66 -26.93
CA GLY A 339 -1.06 13.85 -26.64
C GLY A 339 -0.08 13.73 -25.45
N CYS A 340 0.00 12.56 -24.80
CA CYS A 340 0.93 12.34 -23.69
C CYS A 340 2.31 11.86 -24.17
N ASP A 341 3.37 12.52 -23.69
CA ASP A 341 4.77 12.18 -23.98
C ASP A 341 5.26 10.96 -23.19
N GLY A 342 4.61 10.64 -22.07
CA GLY A 342 4.88 9.45 -21.27
C GLY A 342 4.37 9.52 -19.84
N ALA A 343 4.41 8.39 -19.13
CA ALA A 343 3.91 8.23 -17.76
C ALA A 343 4.28 9.35 -16.76
N HIS A 344 5.45 9.98 -16.90
CA HIS A 344 5.87 11.12 -16.05
C HIS A 344 4.89 12.29 -15.98
N GLN A 345 4.04 12.49 -16.99
CA GLN A 345 3.03 13.56 -16.99
C GLN A 345 1.85 13.26 -16.04
N PHE A 346 1.73 12.03 -15.55
CA PHE A 346 0.69 11.58 -14.62
C PHE A 346 1.14 11.62 -13.15
N PHE A 347 2.35 12.14 -12.88
CA PHE A 347 2.92 12.22 -11.55
C PHE A 347 3.26 13.67 -11.19
N ASP A 348 2.63 14.19 -10.14
CA ASP A 348 2.87 15.52 -9.60
C ASP A 348 4.23 15.65 -8.92
N GLY A 349 4.79 14.51 -8.49
CA GLY A 349 6.14 14.41 -7.95
C GLY A 349 6.51 12.99 -7.51
N GLN A 350 7.65 12.90 -6.84
CA GLN A 350 8.18 11.66 -6.28
C GLN A 350 8.66 11.86 -4.84
N ILE A 351 8.61 10.78 -4.05
CA ILE A 351 9.22 10.72 -2.73
C ILE A 351 10.59 10.05 -2.84
N GLU A 352 11.60 10.70 -2.28
CA GLU A 352 12.97 10.18 -2.23
C GLU A 352 13.23 9.60 -0.84
N MET A 353 13.35 8.28 -0.77
CA MET A 353 13.64 7.57 0.48
C MET A 353 15.16 7.36 0.65
N PRO A 354 15.67 7.32 1.89
CA PRO A 354 17.07 7.00 2.16
C PRO A 354 17.44 5.63 1.59
N GLY A 355 18.48 5.57 0.75
CA GLY A 355 18.92 4.31 0.15
C GLY A 355 18.07 3.82 -1.03
N ALA A 356 17.10 4.60 -1.52
CA ALA A 356 16.32 4.25 -2.71
C ALA A 356 17.10 4.47 -4.03
N SER A 357 18.43 4.52 -4.00
CA SER A 357 19.27 4.60 -5.20
C SER A 357 20.26 3.43 -5.20
N PRO A 358 20.36 2.67 -6.31
CA PRO A 358 19.67 2.85 -7.60
C PRO A 358 18.16 2.51 -7.56
N GLN A 359 17.48 2.53 -8.71
CA GLN A 359 16.08 2.14 -8.81
C GLN A 359 15.81 0.76 -8.19
N GLY A 360 14.66 0.63 -7.54
CA GLY A 360 14.23 -0.64 -6.94
C GLY A 360 15.08 -1.16 -5.78
N ASN A 361 15.99 -0.37 -5.21
CA ASN A 361 16.91 -0.82 -4.16
C ASN A 361 16.25 -1.10 -2.80
N ILE A 362 15.05 -0.56 -2.56
CA ILE A 362 14.24 -0.86 -1.37
C ILE A 362 13.04 -1.69 -1.83
N CYS A 363 12.71 -2.75 -1.10
CA CYS A 363 11.54 -3.56 -1.42
C CYS A 363 10.23 -2.76 -1.29
N ILE A 364 9.20 -3.18 -2.02
CA ILE A 364 7.93 -2.44 -2.09
C ILE A 364 7.26 -2.37 -0.72
N GLU A 365 7.29 -3.45 0.06
CA GLU A 365 6.69 -3.51 1.39
C GLU A 365 7.32 -2.57 2.41
N ASP A 366 8.64 -2.48 2.45
CA ASP A 366 9.34 -1.51 3.31
C ASP A 366 9.09 -0.08 2.81
N SER A 367 9.09 0.11 1.50
CA SER A 367 8.85 1.41 0.87
C SER A 367 7.47 1.96 1.19
N CYS A 368 6.44 1.10 1.31
CA CYS A 368 5.10 1.51 1.72
C CYS A 368 5.12 2.15 3.10
N MET A 369 5.71 1.47 4.08
CA MET A 369 5.83 1.97 5.45
C MET A 369 6.63 3.28 5.49
N ILE A 370 7.81 3.32 4.88
CA ILE A 370 8.70 4.48 4.88
C ILE A 370 8.04 5.68 4.20
N THR A 371 7.45 5.49 3.02
CA THR A 371 6.84 6.58 2.25
C THR A 371 5.66 7.19 3.01
N LEU A 372 4.79 6.36 3.57
CA LEU A 372 3.65 6.85 4.35
C LEU A 372 4.11 7.58 5.62
N SER A 373 5.14 7.09 6.32
CA SER A 373 5.74 7.83 7.45
C SER A 373 6.34 9.18 7.04
N VAL A 374 6.98 9.24 5.88
CA VAL A 374 7.58 10.49 5.36
C VAL A 374 6.50 11.48 4.96
N LEU A 375 5.41 11.04 4.33
CA LEU A 375 4.29 11.89 3.95
C LEU A 375 3.57 12.44 5.19
N ASP A 376 3.30 11.60 6.18
CA ASP A 376 2.72 12.00 7.47
C ASP A 376 3.56 13.08 8.18
N ALA A 377 4.89 13.00 8.07
CA ALA A 377 5.80 14.03 8.59
C ALA A 377 5.93 15.29 7.70
N MET A 378 5.44 15.27 6.46
CA MET A 378 5.46 16.39 5.51
C MET A 378 4.17 17.21 5.50
N GLU A 379 3.08 16.64 6.00
CA GLU A 379 1.80 17.31 6.28
C GLU A 379 1.92 18.29 7.46
#